data_AF-A0A0C2FMI7-F1
#
_entry.id   AF-A0A0C2FMI7-F1
#
_cell.length_a   1.000
_cell.length_b   1.000
_cell.length_c   1.000
_cell.angle_alpha   90.00
_cell.angle_beta   90.00
_cell.angle_gamma   90.00
#
_symmetry.space_group_name_H-M   'P 1'
#
loop_
_entity.id
_entity.type
_entity.pdbx_description
1 polymer ?
#
loop_
_entity_poly.entity_id
_entity_poly.type
_entity_poly.pdbx_seq_one_letter_code
_entity_poly.pdbx_strand_id
1 'polypeptide(L)'
;MFTGMRTVRTSGWTNVLAADIRLNVSAKVVALDSRPQVSLGDCAVDVGHFDIEIGGGVLPWLVNLFRADISRAIKKTIHEQACDTARSILLNNFNDFLLSLPLHLPIGQNFYIDYAVEQNPNFTRLIDNRMSSNGPSGHNYSAPPTDSHVEAEASAEVVYGSQSCHPAKIDEWTGMLF
;
A
#
# COMPACT_ATOMS: atom_id res chain seq x y z
N MET A 1 -25.81 -26.54 54.11
CA MET A 1 -26.68 -26.83 52.95
C MET A 1 -26.09 -26.07 51.77
N PHE A 2 -25.35 -26.75 50.89
CA PHE A 2 -24.66 -26.10 49.77
C PHE A 2 -25.62 -25.97 48.59
N THR A 3 -26.00 -24.74 48.25
CA THR A 3 -26.81 -24.43 47.07
C THR A 3 -25.95 -24.67 45.83
N GLY A 4 -26.33 -25.67 45.04
CA GLY A 4 -25.62 -26.07 43.82
C GLY A 4 -25.59 -24.97 42.77
N MET A 5 -24.41 -24.76 42.18
CA MET A 5 -24.17 -23.85 41.06
C MET A 5 -24.94 -24.35 39.83
N ARG A 6 -25.97 -23.60 39.40
CA ARG A 6 -26.76 -23.90 38.19
C ARG A 6 -26.10 -23.23 36.99
N THR A 7 -25.65 -24.03 36.03
CA THR A 7 -25.11 -23.52 34.76
C THR A 7 -26.26 -22.96 33.92
N VAL A 8 -26.26 -21.65 33.69
CA VAL A 8 -27.17 -21.00 32.74
C VAL A 8 -26.50 -20.94 31.37
N ARG A 9 -27.13 -21.52 30.35
CA ARG A 9 -26.73 -21.38 28.95
C ARG A 9 -27.77 -20.52 28.23
N THR A 10 -27.29 -19.53 27.49
CA THR A 10 -28.15 -18.67 26.69
C THR A 10 -27.50 -18.48 25.32
N SER A 11 -28.33 -18.25 24.30
CA SER A 11 -27.92 -17.97 22.93
C SER A 11 -28.58 -16.67 22.48
N GLY A 12 -27.94 -16.02 21.52
CA GLY A 12 -28.37 -14.73 20.99
C GLY A 12 -27.71 -14.43 19.65
N TRP A 13 -27.90 -13.23 19.17
CA TRP A 13 -27.32 -12.68 17.95
C TRP A 13 -26.59 -11.38 18.27
N THR A 14 -25.66 -11.02 17.39
CA THR A 14 -24.86 -9.81 17.51
C THR A 14 -24.80 -9.11 16.16
N ASN A 15 -25.14 -7.82 16.12
CA ASN A 15 -24.87 -6.94 15.01
C ASN A 15 -23.71 -6.01 15.39
N VAL A 16 -22.75 -5.86 14.49
CA VAL A 16 -21.59 -4.97 14.69
C VAL A 16 -21.53 -4.02 13.51
N LEU A 17 -21.46 -2.72 13.79
CA LEU A 17 -21.26 -1.67 12.81
C LEU A 17 -19.93 -0.98 13.09
N ALA A 18 -19.01 -1.00 12.13
CA ALA A 18 -17.79 -0.20 12.14
C ALA A 18 -17.80 0.71 10.91
N ALA A 19 -17.62 2.01 11.12
CA ALA A 19 -17.64 3.01 10.06
C ALA A 19 -16.53 4.06 10.28
N ASP A 20 -16.19 4.79 9.22
CA ASP A 20 -15.08 5.75 9.19
C ASP A 20 -13.76 5.11 9.65
N ILE A 21 -13.41 4.00 8.99
CA ILE A 21 -12.14 3.29 9.22
C ILE A 21 -11.07 3.99 8.40
N ARG A 22 -10.05 4.52 9.07
CA ARG A 22 -8.94 5.26 8.46
C ARG A 22 -7.66 4.49 8.68
N LEU A 23 -7.08 4.01 7.58
CA LEU A 23 -5.80 3.30 7.56
C LEU A 23 -4.73 4.26 7.06
N ASN A 24 -3.67 4.45 7.86
CA ASN A 24 -2.47 5.17 7.49
C ASN A 24 -1.28 4.21 7.55
N VAL A 25 -0.66 3.98 6.40
CA VAL A 25 0.48 3.08 6.26
C VAL A 25 1.60 3.85 5.60
N SER A 26 2.78 3.80 6.20
CA SER A 26 4.00 4.30 5.59
C SER A 26 4.85 3.15 5.07
N ALA A 27 5.46 3.36 3.92
CA ALA A 27 6.40 2.43 3.33
C ALA A 27 7.58 3.21 2.74
N LYS A 28 8.74 2.57 2.69
CA LYS A 28 9.95 3.04 2.06
C LYS A 28 10.41 2.00 1.04
N VAL A 29 11.00 2.44 -0.06
CA VAL A 29 11.73 1.55 -0.97
C VAL A 29 13.21 1.70 -0.66
N VAL A 30 13.89 0.58 -0.48
CA VAL A 30 15.33 0.51 -0.20
C VAL A 30 16.00 -0.36 -1.26
N ALA A 31 17.24 -0.04 -1.58
CA ALA A 31 18.10 -0.89 -2.38
C ALA A 31 18.73 -1.94 -1.45
N LEU A 32 18.44 -3.21 -1.67
CA LEU A 32 19.01 -4.33 -0.94
C LEU A 32 19.35 -5.44 -1.93
N ASP A 33 20.60 -5.94 -1.88
CA ASP A 33 21.15 -6.93 -2.81
C ASP A 33 21.00 -6.52 -4.29
N SER A 34 21.30 -5.25 -4.58
CA SER A 34 21.17 -4.62 -5.90
C SER A 34 19.74 -4.61 -6.46
N ARG A 35 18.73 -4.74 -5.60
CA ARG A 35 17.31 -4.80 -5.97
C ARG A 35 16.48 -3.84 -5.13
N PRO A 36 15.44 -3.22 -5.72
CA PRO A 36 14.50 -2.44 -4.93
C PRO A 36 13.66 -3.39 -4.08
N GLN A 37 13.49 -3.06 -2.81
CA GLN A 37 12.65 -3.78 -1.88
C GLN A 37 11.81 -2.77 -1.09
N VAL A 38 10.53 -3.06 -0.93
CA VAL A 38 9.61 -2.31 -0.10
C VAL A 38 9.79 -2.74 1.35
N SER A 39 9.92 -1.77 2.24
CA SER A 39 9.93 -1.96 3.69
C SER A 39 8.82 -1.11 4.28
N LEU A 40 7.97 -1.69 5.12
CA LEU A 40 6.97 -0.92 5.85
C LEU A 40 7.59 -0.18 7.02
N GLY A 41 7.11 1.04 7.22
CA GLY A 41 7.29 1.80 8.45
C GLY A 41 6.09 1.61 9.37
N ASP A 42 5.59 2.73 9.87
CA ASP A 42 4.45 2.77 10.77
C ASP A 42 3.14 2.42 10.05
N CYS A 43 2.28 1.72 10.79
CA CYS A 43 0.89 1.46 10.42
C CYS A 43 0.00 1.91 11.58
N ALA A 44 -1.02 2.71 11.25
CA ALA A 44 -2.03 3.16 12.19
C ALA A 44 -3.41 2.99 11.58
N VAL A 45 -4.32 2.43 12.36
CA VAL A 45 -5.73 2.31 12.01
C VAL A 45 -6.55 2.99 13.09
N ASP A 46 -7.41 3.89 12.65
CA ASP A 46 -8.42 4.50 13.49
C ASP A 46 -9.82 4.08 13.04
N VAL A 47 -10.71 3.85 13.99
CA VAL A 47 -12.11 3.48 13.76
C VAL A 47 -12.97 4.55 14.39
N GLY A 48 -13.44 5.49 13.56
CA GLY A 48 -14.19 6.66 14.00
C GLY A 48 -15.50 6.28 14.69
N HIS A 49 -16.32 5.41 14.08
CA HIS A 49 -17.58 4.95 14.65
C HIS A 49 -17.61 3.43 14.81
N PHE A 50 -18.02 2.97 16.00
CA PHE A 50 -18.20 1.56 16.30
C PHE A 50 -19.41 1.37 17.20
N ASP A 51 -20.37 0.57 16.76
CA ASP A 51 -21.53 0.19 17.55
C ASP A 51 -21.74 -1.33 17.53
N ILE A 52 -22.26 -1.84 18.65
CA ILE A 52 -22.52 -3.26 18.84
C ILE A 52 -23.88 -3.44 19.49
N GLU A 53 -24.75 -4.15 18.79
CA GLU A 53 -26.06 -4.56 19.27
C GLU A 53 -26.05 -6.05 19.53
N ILE A 54 -26.39 -6.45 20.75
CA ILE A 54 -26.50 -7.86 21.12
C ILE A 54 -27.92 -8.10 21.57
N GLY A 55 -28.57 -9.04 20.89
CA GLY A 55 -29.95 -9.43 21.16
C GLY A 55 -30.08 -10.92 21.44
N GLY A 56 -31.21 -11.31 22.01
CA GLY A 56 -31.45 -12.70 22.43
C GLY A 56 -30.85 -13.02 23.80
N GLY A 57 -31.52 -13.90 24.55
CA GLY A 57 -31.12 -14.31 25.89
C GLY A 57 -31.63 -13.42 27.03
N VAL A 58 -31.23 -13.75 28.26
CA VAL A 58 -31.89 -13.28 29.50
C VAL A 58 -31.29 -12.00 30.10
N LEU A 59 -30.16 -11.48 29.59
CA LEU A 59 -29.42 -10.37 30.25
C LEU A 59 -28.79 -9.34 29.28
N PRO A 60 -29.57 -8.61 28.45
CA PRO A 60 -29.03 -7.51 27.62
C PRO A 60 -28.26 -6.44 28.41
N TRP A 61 -28.65 -6.21 29.67
CA TRP A 61 -28.00 -5.25 30.57
C TRP A 61 -26.54 -5.59 30.90
N LEU A 62 -26.18 -6.87 30.94
CA LEU A 62 -24.82 -7.32 31.31
C LEU A 62 -23.83 -7.03 30.18
N VAL A 63 -24.28 -7.18 28.94
CA VAL A 63 -23.47 -6.84 27.76
C VAL A 63 -23.26 -5.34 27.66
N ASN A 64 -24.28 -4.54 27.98
CA ASN A 64 -24.15 -3.08 28.06
C ASN A 64 -23.07 -2.64 29.07
N LEU A 65 -22.86 -3.39 30.16
CA LEU A 65 -21.82 -3.08 31.15
C LEU A 65 -20.40 -3.21 30.57
N PHE A 66 -20.19 -4.15 29.66
CA PHE A 66 -18.88 -4.41 29.04
C PHE A 66 -18.75 -3.82 27.63
N ARG A 67 -19.72 -3.04 27.13
CA ARG A 67 -19.67 -2.46 25.78
C ARG A 67 -18.37 -1.71 25.51
N ALA A 68 -17.89 -0.94 26.48
CA ALA A 68 -16.65 -0.18 26.34
C ALA A 68 -15.42 -1.10 26.17
N ASP A 69 -15.34 -2.17 26.96
CA ASP A 69 -14.21 -3.11 26.91
C ASP A 69 -14.27 -3.99 25.66
N ILE A 70 -15.47 -4.46 25.29
CA ILE A 70 -15.69 -5.21 24.04
C ILE A 70 -15.35 -4.34 22.83
N SER A 71 -15.81 -3.09 22.81
CA SER A 71 -15.49 -2.15 21.73
C SER A 71 -13.98 -1.91 21.64
N ARG A 72 -13.30 -1.68 22.76
CA ARG A 72 -11.84 -1.50 22.78
C ARG A 72 -11.12 -2.74 22.24
N ALA A 73 -11.54 -3.93 22.67
CA ALA A 73 -10.96 -5.19 22.21
C ALA A 73 -11.15 -5.39 20.70
N ILE A 74 -12.38 -5.19 20.19
CA ILE A 74 -12.67 -5.36 18.76
C ILE A 74 -11.94 -4.31 17.93
N LYS A 75 -11.93 -3.03 18.34
CA LYS A 75 -11.15 -1.98 17.64
C LYS A 75 -9.66 -2.33 17.57
N LYS A 76 -9.11 -2.87 18.66
CA LYS A 76 -7.73 -3.35 18.68
C LYS A 76 -7.51 -4.50 17.69
N THR A 77 -8.42 -5.47 17.64
CA THR A 77 -8.34 -6.57 16.66
C THR A 77 -8.45 -6.06 15.22
N ILE A 78 -9.34 -5.10 14.93
CA ILE A 78 -9.45 -4.47 13.60
C ILE A 78 -8.12 -3.80 13.24
N HIS A 79 -7.51 -3.07 14.17
CA HIS A 79 -6.22 -2.42 13.96
C HIS A 79 -5.13 -3.44 13.63
N GLU A 80 -4.96 -4.48 14.45
CA GLU A 80 -3.96 -5.52 14.25
C GLU A 80 -4.17 -6.22 12.90
N GLN A 81 -5.39 -6.67 12.60
CA GLN A 81 -5.68 -7.43 11.40
C GLN A 81 -5.56 -6.59 10.12
N ALA A 82 -5.95 -5.32 10.15
CA ALA A 82 -5.78 -4.41 9.01
C ALA A 82 -4.30 -4.10 8.76
N CYS A 83 -3.51 -3.83 9.81
CA CYS A 83 -2.07 -3.62 9.67
C CYS A 83 -1.33 -4.88 9.19
N ASP A 84 -1.68 -6.06 9.68
CA ASP A 84 -1.05 -7.30 9.24
C ASP A 84 -1.42 -7.66 7.80
N THR A 85 -2.67 -7.38 7.40
CA THR A 85 -3.08 -7.54 6.00
C THR A 85 -2.34 -6.56 5.09
N ALA A 86 -2.22 -5.28 5.48
CA ALA A 86 -1.46 -4.29 4.72
C ALA A 86 0.02 -4.70 4.60
N ARG A 87 0.63 -5.20 5.68
CA ARG A 87 1.99 -5.74 5.67
C ARG A 87 2.15 -6.91 4.72
N SER A 88 1.23 -7.88 4.73
CA SER A 88 1.38 -9.07 3.88
C SER A 88 1.29 -8.74 2.40
N ILE A 89 0.41 -7.82 2.01
CA ILE A 89 0.25 -7.39 0.62
C ILE A 89 1.48 -6.62 0.15
N LEU A 90 1.95 -5.66 0.95
CA LEU A 90 3.03 -4.76 0.56
C LEU A 90 4.43 -5.36 0.72
N LEU A 91 4.67 -6.23 1.70
CA LEU A 91 5.98 -6.87 1.88
C LEU A 91 6.08 -8.16 1.11
N ASN A 92 5.22 -9.12 1.42
CA ASN A 92 5.47 -10.48 0.97
C ASN A 92 5.19 -10.58 -0.53
N ASN A 93 3.98 -10.21 -0.96
CA ASN A 93 3.61 -10.38 -2.36
C ASN A 93 4.41 -9.46 -3.29
N PHE A 94 4.67 -8.22 -2.87
CA PHE A 94 5.37 -7.26 -3.72
C PHE A 94 6.88 -7.47 -3.74
N ASN A 95 7.54 -7.75 -2.61
CA ASN A 95 8.97 -8.04 -2.63
C ASN A 95 9.27 -9.37 -3.32
N ASP A 96 8.44 -10.39 -3.14
CA ASP A 96 8.61 -11.66 -3.87
C ASP A 96 8.55 -11.42 -5.39
N PHE A 97 7.62 -10.56 -5.84
CA PHE A 97 7.57 -10.13 -7.23
C PHE A 97 8.85 -9.39 -7.65
N LEU A 98 9.29 -8.38 -6.90
CA LEU A 98 10.51 -7.61 -7.22
C LEU A 98 11.78 -8.49 -7.25
N LEU A 99 11.85 -9.49 -6.38
CA LEU A 99 12.95 -10.47 -6.35
C LEU A 99 12.91 -11.43 -7.55
N SER A 100 11.72 -11.79 -8.04
CA SER A 100 11.57 -12.64 -9.24
C SER A 100 12.04 -11.94 -10.54
N LEU A 101 12.05 -10.61 -10.52
CA LEU A 101 12.88 -9.70 -11.32
C LEU A 101 14.21 -10.26 -11.89
N PRO A 102 14.45 -10.66 -13.16
CA PRO A 102 15.81 -10.98 -13.61
C PRO A 102 16.70 -9.73 -13.87
N LEU A 103 17.68 -9.41 -13.01
CA LEU A 103 18.50 -8.16 -13.08
C LEU A 103 19.06 -7.76 -14.46
N HIS A 104 19.23 -8.73 -15.36
CA HIS A 104 19.66 -8.59 -16.74
C HIS A 104 18.53 -9.07 -17.66
N LEU A 105 17.70 -8.14 -18.14
CA LEU A 105 16.50 -8.46 -18.92
C LEU A 105 16.82 -8.42 -20.42
N PRO A 106 16.68 -9.52 -21.18
CA PRO A 106 16.88 -9.49 -22.62
C PRO A 106 15.73 -8.76 -23.33
N ILE A 107 16.07 -7.75 -24.14
CA ILE A 107 15.10 -7.01 -24.96
C ILE A 107 15.17 -7.37 -26.46
N GLY A 108 16.14 -8.22 -26.85
CA GLY A 108 16.27 -8.78 -28.19
C GLY A 108 17.69 -8.63 -28.75
N GLN A 109 18.07 -9.46 -29.73
CA GLN A 109 19.33 -9.31 -30.52
C GLN A 109 20.58 -8.92 -29.70
N ASN A 110 20.88 -9.66 -28.62
CA ASN A 110 22.00 -9.41 -27.69
C ASN A 110 21.97 -8.07 -26.93
N PHE A 111 20.83 -7.38 -26.92
CA PHE A 111 20.57 -6.25 -26.05
C PHE A 111 19.89 -6.68 -24.76
N TYR A 112 20.34 -6.07 -23.67
CA TYR A 112 19.83 -6.31 -22.33
C TYR A 112 19.65 -4.99 -21.59
N ILE A 113 18.75 -5.02 -20.61
CA ILE A 113 18.59 -3.94 -19.64
C ILE A 113 19.13 -4.46 -18.30
N ASP A 114 20.14 -3.77 -17.78
CA ASP A 114 20.64 -3.94 -16.43
C ASP A 114 19.94 -2.93 -15.51
N TYR A 115 19.19 -3.43 -14.54
CA TYR A 115 18.42 -2.61 -13.59
C TYR A 115 18.82 -2.86 -12.14
N ALA A 116 20.08 -3.27 -11.94
CA ALA A 116 20.68 -3.34 -10.62
C ALA A 116 20.63 -1.95 -9.95
N VAL A 117 19.96 -1.87 -8.81
CA VAL A 117 19.80 -0.62 -8.08
C VAL A 117 20.95 -0.48 -7.08
N GLU A 118 21.85 0.47 -7.32
CA GLU A 118 23.02 0.70 -6.45
C GLU A 118 22.71 1.55 -5.21
N GLN A 119 21.68 2.41 -5.30
CA GLN A 119 21.32 3.37 -4.26
C GLN A 119 19.81 3.41 -4.05
N ASN A 120 19.38 3.77 -2.83
CA ASN A 120 17.96 3.91 -2.53
C ASN A 120 17.30 4.91 -3.50
N PRO A 121 16.11 4.60 -4.03
CA PRO A 121 15.44 5.48 -4.97
C PRO A 121 15.07 6.81 -4.31
N ASN A 122 15.14 7.89 -5.09
CA ASN A 122 14.68 9.20 -4.66
C ASN A 122 13.20 9.35 -5.03
N PHE A 123 12.42 9.86 -4.08
CA PHE A 123 10.97 10.01 -4.24
C PHE A 123 10.63 11.44 -4.59
N THR A 124 10.10 11.64 -5.80
CA THR A 124 9.69 12.96 -6.27
C THR A 124 8.16 13.03 -6.28
N ARG A 125 7.61 14.15 -5.78
CA ARG A 125 6.17 14.41 -5.88
C ARG A 125 5.87 14.94 -7.28
N LEU A 126 5.17 14.14 -8.09
CA LEU A 126 4.60 14.66 -9.32
C LEU A 126 3.22 15.24 -9.02
N ILE A 127 3.03 16.50 -9.40
CA ILE A 127 1.70 17.10 -9.52
C ILE A 127 1.37 17.03 -11.00
N ASP A 128 0.52 16.07 -11.40
CA ASP A 128 0.04 16.02 -12.77
C ASP A 128 -1.00 17.15 -12.98
N ASN A 129 -0.55 18.25 -13.57
CA ASN A 129 -1.41 19.37 -13.95
C ASN A 129 -2.02 19.18 -15.36
N ARG A 130 -1.91 18.00 -15.98
CA ARG A 130 -2.20 17.84 -17.41
C ARG A 130 -3.54 17.15 -17.66
N MET A 131 -4.61 17.92 -17.54
CA MET A 131 -5.79 17.69 -18.38
C MET A 131 -6.56 19.00 -18.62
N SER A 132 -6.11 19.80 -19.60
CA SER A 132 -6.97 20.77 -20.27
C SER A 132 -7.27 20.24 -21.66
N SER A 133 -8.27 19.37 -21.77
CA SER A 133 -8.85 19.04 -23.08
C SER A 133 -9.75 20.20 -23.50
N ASN A 134 -9.35 20.90 -24.57
CA ASN A 134 -10.24 21.84 -25.23
C ASN A 134 -11.34 21.04 -25.95
N GLY A 135 -12.46 20.83 -25.27
CA GLY A 135 -13.69 20.38 -25.93
C GLY A 135 -14.19 21.44 -26.92
N PRO A 136 -14.90 21.06 -28.00
CA PRO A 136 -15.41 21.99 -29.02
C PRO A 136 -16.48 22.97 -28.51
N SER A 137 -16.83 22.91 -27.22
CA SER A 137 -17.87 23.69 -26.57
C SER A 137 -17.34 24.48 -25.38
N GLY A 138 -16.29 25.28 -25.56
CA GLY A 138 -16.00 26.54 -24.83
C GLY A 138 -16.05 26.59 -23.29
N HIS A 139 -16.18 25.46 -22.60
CA HIS A 139 -16.32 25.38 -21.16
C HIS A 139 -15.01 24.81 -20.58
N ASN A 140 -14.31 25.65 -19.82
CA ASN A 140 -13.16 25.24 -19.03
C ASN A 140 -13.63 24.38 -17.85
N TYR A 141 -13.57 23.06 -18.00
CA TYR A 141 -13.67 22.15 -16.87
C TYR A 141 -12.28 21.99 -16.25
N SER A 142 -12.01 22.71 -15.17
CA SER A 142 -10.85 22.42 -14.32
C SER A 142 -11.17 21.14 -13.53
N ALA A 143 -10.58 20.02 -13.93
CA ALA A 143 -10.59 18.84 -13.09
C ALA A 143 -9.82 19.17 -11.78
N PRO A 144 -10.33 18.82 -10.60
CA PRO A 144 -9.53 18.88 -9.38
C PRO A 144 -8.29 17.99 -9.57
N PRO A 145 -7.11 18.35 -9.02
CA PRO A 145 -5.91 17.53 -9.14
C PRO A 145 -6.19 16.16 -8.53
N THR A 146 -6.44 15.18 -9.38
CA THR A 146 -6.63 13.79 -8.99
C THR A 146 -5.25 13.18 -8.87
N ASP A 147 -4.94 12.83 -7.63
CA ASP A 147 -3.87 11.92 -7.23
C ASP A 147 -2.45 12.49 -7.21
N SER A 148 -1.91 12.67 -6.00
CA SER A 148 -0.49 12.93 -5.80
C SER A 148 0.24 11.59 -5.81
N HIS A 149 0.64 11.13 -7.00
CA HIS A 149 1.51 9.97 -7.11
C HIS A 149 2.92 10.32 -6.62
N VAL A 150 3.53 9.38 -5.92
CA VAL A 150 4.95 9.44 -5.56
C VAL A 150 5.68 8.49 -6.50
N GLU A 151 6.51 9.04 -7.38
CA GLU A 151 7.34 8.24 -8.27
C GLU A 151 8.73 8.04 -7.66
N ALA A 152 9.28 6.85 -7.89
CA ALA A 152 10.62 6.46 -7.49
C ALA A 152 11.45 6.31 -8.75
N GLU A 153 12.51 7.11 -8.90
CA GLU A 153 13.44 7.00 -10.02
C GLU A 153 14.58 6.04 -9.65
N ALA A 154 14.83 5.06 -10.52
CA ALA A 154 15.98 4.17 -10.45
C ALA A 154 16.70 4.17 -11.81
N SER A 155 18.01 4.29 -11.78
CA SER A 155 18.84 4.24 -12.99
C SER A 155 18.88 2.82 -13.53
N ALA A 156 18.68 2.66 -14.83
CA ALA A 156 18.88 1.41 -15.55
C ALA A 156 19.77 1.69 -16.77
N GLU A 157 20.58 0.71 -17.14
CA GLU A 157 21.53 0.80 -18.24
C GLU A 157 21.18 -0.20 -19.33
N VAL A 158 21.26 0.23 -20.60
CA VAL A 158 21.15 -0.68 -21.74
C VAL A 158 22.56 -1.16 -22.10
N VAL A 159 22.72 -2.47 -22.22
CA VAL A 159 23.99 -3.13 -22.55
C VAL A 159 23.85 -4.00 -23.78
N TYR A 160 24.92 -4.08 -24.58
CA TYR A 160 25.04 -5.01 -25.71
C TYR A 160 26.10 -6.07 -25.38
N GLY A 161 25.69 -7.32 -25.20
CA GLY A 161 26.55 -8.35 -24.63
C GLY A 161 26.98 -7.99 -23.19
N SER A 162 28.27 -7.75 -22.97
CA SER A 162 28.85 -7.33 -21.67
C SER A 162 29.37 -5.88 -21.67
N GLN A 163 28.96 -5.07 -22.66
CA GLN A 163 29.46 -3.70 -22.84
C GLN A 163 28.32 -2.69 -22.67
N SER A 164 28.57 -1.66 -21.86
CA SER A 164 27.68 -0.51 -21.72
C SER A 164 27.50 0.21 -23.05
N CYS A 165 26.26 0.56 -23.37
CA CYS A 165 25.94 1.39 -24.54
C CYS A 165 26.15 2.89 -24.29
N HIS A 166 26.59 3.29 -23.09
CA HIS A 166 26.80 4.70 -22.76
C HIS A 166 28.09 5.21 -23.42
N PRO A 167 28.03 6.25 -24.28
CA PRO A 167 29.24 6.87 -24.79
C PRO A 167 29.95 7.58 -23.63
N ALA A 168 31.27 7.38 -23.50
CA ALA A 168 32.10 8.03 -22.47
C ALA A 168 32.17 9.57 -22.60
N LYS A 169 31.55 10.12 -23.64
CA LYS A 169 31.28 11.54 -23.84
C LYS A 169 29.86 11.69 -24.38
N ILE A 170 29.08 12.55 -23.74
CA ILE A 170 27.92 13.16 -24.38
C ILE A 170 28.50 14.14 -25.41
N ASP A 171 28.82 13.64 -26.61
CA ASP A 171 29.10 14.55 -27.71
C ASP A 171 27.78 15.26 -28.04
N GLU A 172 27.83 16.59 -28.11
CA GLU A 172 26.72 17.42 -28.55
C GLU A 172 26.16 16.85 -29.85
N TRP A 173 24.87 16.48 -29.84
CA TRP A 173 24.18 16.03 -31.03
C TRP A 173 24.04 17.21 -32.01
N THR A 174 25.08 17.49 -32.79
CA THR A 174 24.94 18.31 -34.00
C THR A 174 24.21 17.47 -35.03
N GLY A 175 22.97 17.86 -35.29
CA GLY A 175 22.00 17.09 -36.05
C GLY A 175 22.48 16.62 -37.43
N MET A 176 22.05 15.42 -37.79
CA MET A 176 21.87 15.03 -39.18
C MET A 176 20.43 14.58 -39.37
N LEU A 177 19.66 15.49 -39.95
CA LEU A 177 18.42 15.19 -40.65
C LEU A 177 18.76 14.29 -41.85
N PHE A 178 18.09 13.15 -41.96
CA PHE A 178 17.86 12.46 -43.23
C PHE A 178 16.35 12.45 -43.48
#